data_AF-A0A7C0ZWN0-F1
#
_entry.id   AF-A0A7C0ZWN0-F1
#
_cell.length_a   1.000
_cell.length_b   1.000
_cell.length_c   1.000
_cell.angle_alpha   90.00
_cell.angle_beta   90.00
_cell.angle_gamma   90.00
#
_symmetry.space_group_name_H-M   'P 1'
#
loop_
_entity.id
_entity.type
_entity.pdbx_description
1 polymer ?
#
loop_
_entity_poly.entity_id
_entity_poly.type
_entity_poly.pdbx_seq_one_letter_code
_entity_poly.pdbx_strand_id
1 'polypeptide(L)'
;MIWTLFTLVFVALLAALGGAVLAGSPIGRNLHRLAGWSAAALALAAGVLAMLGHTLSAHVPLSLLGSMLFTLNPLRGFFIVIAACVYAATLAGATASAGREPPRRAVLFLTLYTVLFAALLAVLTAGDVLSFIFTWEIMSLALWGLVSFRIEGEQRWRASLSTIAFSEAGTIAGLAGLLILAAGAGSPDLAVIAQRAGDLPPAIRWTGFLLTFYGFGVKTGIAPVNLWMNDGYAAAPPAARALFSGATINLGVFALWTIDGPLAIHEPWMGLLVLVTGAVTALLGILYATLARDIGRLLTESSIENLGIVVAASGAGFAFVAYGHPVLGAIALVAGLYHMLNHSAFKTLLFLGADGIEQTT
;
A
#
# COMPACT_ATOMS: atom_id res chain seq x y z
N MET A 1 -17.20 18.02 7.82
CA MET A 1 -17.12 16.85 8.73
C MET A 1 -15.98 15.90 8.36
N ILE A 2 -15.98 15.28 7.18
CA ILE A 2 -14.93 14.31 6.78
C ILE A 2 -13.52 14.94 6.74
N TRP A 3 -13.35 16.13 6.14
CA TRP A 3 -12.05 16.82 6.16
C TRP A 3 -11.56 17.13 7.57
N THR A 4 -12.47 17.53 8.47
CA THR A 4 -12.17 17.75 9.88
C THR A 4 -11.65 16.47 10.54
N LEU A 5 -12.28 15.32 10.27
CA LEU A 5 -11.79 14.02 10.76
C LEU A 5 -10.40 13.70 10.22
N PHE A 6 -10.15 13.96 8.94
CA PHE A 6 -8.83 13.71 8.33
C PHE A 6 -7.74 14.62 8.91
N THR A 7 -8.05 15.89 9.16
CA THR A 7 -7.16 16.79 9.91
C THR A 7 -6.89 16.25 11.30
N LEU A 8 -7.91 15.75 12.01
CA LEU A 8 -7.76 15.14 13.33
C LEU A 8 -6.92 13.85 13.30
N VAL A 9 -7.00 13.05 12.24
CA VAL A 9 -6.11 11.89 12.02
C VAL A 9 -4.65 12.35 12.00
N PHE A 10 -4.31 13.36 11.19
CA PHE A 10 -2.94 13.85 11.10
C PHE A 10 -2.47 14.51 12.41
N VAL A 11 -3.35 15.21 13.13
CA VAL A 11 -3.04 15.72 14.47
C VAL A 11 -2.74 14.57 15.44
N ALA A 12 -3.53 13.50 15.42
CA ALA A 12 -3.28 12.32 16.25
C ALA A 12 -1.97 11.60 15.86
N LEU A 13 -1.61 11.59 14.58
CA LEU A 13 -0.32 11.07 14.11
C LEU A 13 0.85 11.95 14.55
N LEU A 14 0.72 13.28 14.53
CA LEU A 14 1.72 14.19 15.09
C LEU A 14 1.89 13.96 16.60
N ALA A 15 0.79 13.72 17.33
CA ALA A 15 0.85 13.33 18.74
C ALA A 15 1.55 11.98 18.94
N ALA A 16 1.31 11.00 18.06
CA ALA A 16 2.01 9.71 18.07
C ALA A 16 3.52 9.88 17.80
N LEU A 17 3.90 10.78 16.90
CA LEU A 17 5.32 11.15 16.68
C LEU A 17 5.92 11.81 17.92
N GLY A 18 5.18 12.69 18.61
CA GLY A 18 5.60 13.23 19.90
C GLY A 18 5.82 12.14 20.97
N GLY A 19 4.92 11.15 21.03
CA GLY A 19 5.10 9.96 21.87
C GLY A 19 6.30 9.09 21.46
N ALA A 20 6.58 8.98 20.15
CA ALA A 20 7.72 8.23 19.63
C ALA A 20 9.05 8.84 20.06
N VAL A 21 9.17 10.17 20.13
CA VAL A 21 10.37 10.86 20.67
C VAL A 21 10.66 10.45 22.11
N LEU A 22 9.63 10.10 22.89
CA LEU A 22 9.74 9.66 24.27
C LEU A 22 9.77 8.12 24.43
N ALA A 23 9.85 7.36 23.34
CA ALA A 23 9.73 5.90 23.30
C ALA A 23 10.80 5.14 24.13
N GLY A 24 11.89 5.81 24.50
CA GLY A 24 12.87 5.28 25.45
C GLY A 24 12.26 4.94 26.82
N SER A 25 11.16 5.60 27.19
CA SER A 25 10.45 5.35 28.46
C SER A 25 9.16 4.55 28.25
N PRO A 26 8.70 3.76 29.25
CA PRO A 26 7.39 3.10 29.19
C PRO A 26 6.23 4.08 29.00
N ILE A 27 6.31 5.27 29.61
CA ILE A 27 5.30 6.33 29.50
C ILE A 27 5.19 6.81 28.05
N GLY A 28 6.32 7.13 27.40
CA GLY A 28 6.33 7.57 26.00
C GLY A 28 5.78 6.51 25.05
N ARG A 29 6.08 5.22 25.27
CA ARG A 29 5.49 4.13 24.49
C ARG A 29 3.97 4.01 24.68
N ASN A 30 3.47 4.20 25.90
CA ASN A 30 2.04 4.21 26.17
C ASN A 30 1.34 5.40 25.50
N LEU A 31 1.93 6.60 25.57
CA LEU A 31 1.40 7.79 24.89
C LEU A 31 1.36 7.59 23.37
N HIS A 32 2.44 7.06 22.78
CA HIS A 32 2.49 6.71 21.37
C HIS A 32 1.38 5.72 20.99
N ARG A 33 1.18 4.66 21.78
CA ARG A 33 0.15 3.65 21.54
C ARG A 33 -1.27 4.26 21.58
N LEU A 34 -1.55 5.07 22.59
CA LEU A 34 -2.86 5.73 22.72
C LEU A 34 -3.12 6.70 21.56
N ALA A 35 -2.14 7.53 21.21
CA ALA A 35 -2.25 8.46 20.08
C ALA A 35 -2.42 7.70 18.76
N GLY A 36 -1.68 6.60 18.55
CA GLY A 36 -1.80 5.76 17.37
C GLY A 36 -3.16 5.06 17.25
N TRP A 37 -3.73 4.54 18.35
CA TRP A 37 -5.09 4.00 18.32
C TRP A 37 -6.14 5.06 18.07
N SER A 38 -5.99 6.26 18.62
CA SER A 38 -6.85 7.40 18.30
C SER A 38 -6.77 7.76 16.81
N ALA A 39 -5.57 7.82 16.23
CA ALA A 39 -5.37 8.04 14.80
C ALA A 39 -6.04 6.95 13.95
N ALA A 40 -5.90 5.68 14.34
CA ALA A 40 -6.53 4.55 13.66
C ALA A 40 -8.06 4.62 13.73
N ALA A 41 -8.63 4.91 14.90
CA ALA A 41 -10.08 5.03 15.08
C ALA A 41 -10.66 6.20 14.26
N LEU A 42 -9.97 7.34 14.22
CA LEU A 42 -10.36 8.48 13.40
C LEU A 42 -10.25 8.17 11.90
N ALA A 43 -9.19 7.46 11.48
CA ALA A 43 -9.01 7.04 10.09
C ALA A 43 -10.08 6.04 9.67
N LEU A 44 -10.42 5.08 10.55
CA LEU A 44 -11.52 4.15 10.35
C LEU A 44 -12.85 4.88 10.17
N ALA A 45 -13.17 5.82 11.07
CA ALA A 45 -14.40 6.62 10.97
C ALA A 45 -14.44 7.44 9.67
N ALA A 46 -13.33 8.09 9.30
CA ALA A 46 -13.22 8.82 8.05
C ALA A 46 -13.39 7.91 6.82
N GLY A 47 -12.80 6.71 6.84
CA GLY A 47 -12.92 5.71 5.78
C GLY A 47 -14.36 5.21 5.61
N VAL A 48 -15.03 4.86 6.71
CA VAL A 48 -16.45 4.45 6.70
C VAL A 48 -17.34 5.58 6.17
N LEU A 49 -17.14 6.81 6.63
CA LEU A 49 -17.90 7.95 6.12
C LEU A 49 -17.62 8.23 4.63
N ALA A 50 -16.39 8.03 4.16
CA ALA A 50 -16.06 8.16 2.75
C ALA A 50 -16.72 7.06 1.89
N MET A 51 -16.84 5.83 2.42
CA MET A 51 -17.59 4.73 1.76
C MET A 51 -19.08 5.03 1.60
N LEU A 52 -19.67 5.74 2.57
CA LEU A 52 -21.09 6.11 2.56
C LEU A 52 -21.36 7.46 1.88
N GLY A 53 -20.32 8.25 1.64
CA GLY A 53 -20.42 9.62 1.19
C GLY A 53 -20.19 9.81 -0.31
N HIS A 54 -20.14 11.08 -0.71
CA HIS A 54 -19.77 11.50 -2.06
C HIS A 54 -18.27 11.82 -2.14
N THR A 55 -17.78 11.97 -3.36
CA THR A 55 -16.40 12.40 -3.60
C THR A 55 -16.14 13.79 -3.02
N LEU A 56 -15.09 13.91 -2.21
CA LEU A 56 -14.63 15.16 -1.61
C LEU A 56 -13.19 15.42 -2.04
N SER A 57 -12.88 16.64 -2.44
CA SER A 57 -11.53 17.05 -2.84
C SER A 57 -11.10 18.31 -2.08
N ALA A 58 -9.83 18.37 -1.70
CA ALA A 58 -9.22 19.53 -1.07
C ALA A 58 -7.81 19.74 -1.62
N HIS A 59 -7.45 21.01 -1.78
CA HIS A 59 -6.13 21.42 -2.20
C HIS A 59 -5.32 21.83 -0.97
N VAL A 60 -4.10 21.33 -0.87
CA VAL A 60 -3.13 21.72 0.15
C VAL A 60 -2.02 22.52 -0.55
N PRO A 61 -2.01 23.86 -0.41
CA PRO A 61 -0.95 24.66 -1.00
C PRO A 61 0.36 24.43 -0.25
N LEU A 62 1.39 23.99 -0.97
CA LEU A 62 2.77 23.95 -0.47
C LEU A 62 3.55 25.08 -1.13
N SER A 63 4.17 25.93 -0.30
CA SER A 63 4.87 27.14 -0.74
C SER A 63 5.97 26.88 -1.77
N LEU A 64 6.62 25.70 -1.73
CA LEU A 64 7.75 25.34 -2.62
C LEU A 64 7.39 24.36 -3.73
N LEU A 65 6.36 23.53 -3.54
CA LEU A 65 6.02 22.42 -4.44
C LEU A 65 4.75 22.65 -5.26
N GLY A 66 4.06 23.77 -5.04
CA GLY A 66 2.75 24.03 -5.63
C GLY A 66 1.61 23.43 -4.81
N SER A 67 0.43 23.37 -5.40
CA SER A 67 -0.76 22.83 -4.72
C SER A 67 -0.83 21.31 -4.92
N MET A 68 -0.97 20.56 -3.82
CA MET A 68 -1.25 19.13 -3.85
C MET A 68 -2.75 18.89 -3.68
N LEU A 69 -3.35 18.14 -4.60
CA LEU A 69 -4.74 17.71 -4.50
C LEU A 69 -4.85 16.42 -3.69
N PHE A 70 -5.78 16.42 -2.74
CA PHE A 70 -6.22 15.23 -2.02
C PHE A 70 -7.71 14.99 -2.25
N THR A 71 -8.09 13.74 -2.47
CA THR A 71 -9.44 13.30 -2.79
C THR A 71 -9.84 12.12 -1.91
N LEU A 72 -11.09 12.10 -1.47
CA LEU A 72 -11.76 10.98 -0.82
C LEU A 72 -12.95 10.58 -1.66
N ASN A 73 -13.12 9.27 -1.87
CA ASN A 73 -14.26 8.67 -2.54
C ASN A 73 -14.51 7.29 -1.90
N PRO A 74 -15.60 6.58 -2.28
CA PRO A 74 -15.91 5.31 -1.64
C PRO A 74 -14.82 4.24 -1.75
N LEU A 75 -14.13 4.15 -2.90
CA LEU A 75 -13.02 3.23 -3.10
C LEU A 75 -11.85 3.54 -2.15
N ARG A 76 -11.44 4.81 -2.09
CA ARG A 76 -10.37 5.27 -1.17
C ARG A 76 -10.75 5.03 0.29
N GLY A 77 -12.02 5.24 0.64
CA GLY A 77 -12.57 4.93 1.95
C GLY A 77 -12.37 3.46 2.35
N PHE A 78 -12.64 2.53 1.42
CA PHE A 78 -12.43 1.10 1.65
C PHE A 78 -10.98 0.74 1.97
N PHE A 79 -10.01 1.26 1.20
CA PHE A 79 -8.59 1.04 1.50
C PHE A 79 -8.15 1.67 2.83
N ILE A 80 -8.69 2.85 3.17
CA ILE A 80 -8.41 3.52 4.45
C ILE A 80 -8.94 2.70 5.63
N VAL A 81 -10.13 2.11 5.51
CA VAL A 81 -10.69 1.21 6.54
C VAL A 81 -9.75 0.03 6.78
N ILE A 82 -9.29 -0.64 5.72
CA ILE A 82 -8.34 -1.76 5.84
C ILE A 82 -7.05 -1.30 6.53
N ALA A 83 -6.44 -0.21 6.05
CA ALA A 83 -5.19 0.30 6.60
C ALA A 83 -5.33 0.66 8.09
N ALA A 84 -6.44 1.30 8.48
CA ALA A 84 -6.71 1.67 9.86
C ALA A 84 -6.88 0.45 10.78
N CYS A 85 -7.63 -0.56 10.35
CA CYS A 85 -7.81 -1.81 11.10
C CYS A 85 -6.49 -2.56 11.29
N VAL A 86 -5.69 -2.69 10.23
CA VAL A 86 -4.38 -3.35 10.27
C VAL A 86 -3.42 -2.60 11.19
N TYR A 87 -3.35 -1.27 11.08
CA TYR A 87 -2.50 -0.46 11.95
C TYR A 87 -2.91 -0.57 13.42
N ALA A 88 -4.22 -0.52 13.71
CA ALA A 88 -4.72 -0.67 15.08
C ALA A 88 -4.35 -2.03 15.70
N ALA A 89 -4.50 -3.11 14.93
CA ALA A 89 -4.20 -4.47 15.36
C ALA A 89 -2.70 -4.70 15.64
N THR A 90 -1.84 -4.04 14.86
CA THR A 90 -0.38 -4.25 14.89
C THR A 90 0.35 -3.32 15.86
N LEU A 91 -0.26 -2.19 16.25
CA LEU A 91 0.38 -1.16 17.08
C LEU A 91 0.86 -1.67 18.46
N ALA A 92 0.14 -2.60 19.07
CA ALA A 92 0.54 -3.21 20.34
C ALA A 92 1.85 -4.01 20.18
N GLY A 93 1.95 -4.81 19.12
CA GLY A 93 3.18 -5.56 18.80
C GLY A 93 4.35 -4.64 18.46
N ALA A 94 4.10 -3.58 17.67
CA ALA A 94 5.10 -2.58 17.34
C ALA A 94 5.68 -1.87 18.59
N THR A 95 4.81 -1.44 19.51
CA THR A 95 5.22 -0.78 20.76
C THR A 95 5.93 -1.72 21.73
N ALA A 96 5.53 -3.00 21.77
CA ALA A 96 6.24 -4.02 22.53
C ALA A 96 7.65 -4.29 21.95
N SER A 97 7.76 -4.43 20.63
CA SER A 97 9.05 -4.58 19.92
C SER A 97 9.97 -3.40 20.19
N ALA A 98 9.46 -2.16 20.12
CA ALA A 98 10.22 -0.97 20.44
C ALA A 98 10.73 -0.95 21.90
N GLY A 99 9.95 -1.50 22.84
CA GLY A 99 10.36 -1.59 24.25
C GLY A 99 11.54 -2.52 24.52
N ARG A 100 11.89 -3.39 23.57
CA ARG A 100 13.06 -4.28 23.62
C ARG A 100 14.29 -3.69 22.95
N GLU A 101 14.14 -2.55 22.26
CA GLU A 101 15.23 -1.85 21.62
C GLU A 101 15.87 -0.83 22.56
N PRO A 102 17.17 -0.51 22.38
CA PRO A 102 17.78 0.65 23.03
C PRO A 102 16.98 1.93 22.74
N PRO A 103 16.96 2.91 23.66
CA PRO A 103 16.09 4.10 23.56
C PRO A 103 16.11 4.80 22.20
N ARG A 104 17.30 5.02 21.62
CA ARG A 104 17.43 5.67 20.30
C ARG A 104 16.81 4.84 19.16
N ARG A 105 16.98 3.53 19.20
CA ARG A 105 16.40 2.60 18.21
C ARG A 105 14.89 2.47 18.39
N ALA A 106 14.39 2.48 19.62
CA ALA A 106 12.96 2.50 19.92
C ALA A 106 12.27 3.75 19.33
N VAL A 107 12.88 4.93 19.49
CA VAL A 107 12.41 6.19 18.89
C VAL A 107 12.35 6.05 17.36
N LEU A 108 13.47 5.65 16.74
CA LEU A 108 13.54 5.49 15.28
C LEU A 108 12.48 4.52 14.75
N PHE A 109 12.33 3.34 15.38
CA PHE A 109 11.36 2.33 14.96
C PHE A 109 9.93 2.87 14.98
N LEU A 110 9.50 3.47 16.09
CA LEU A 110 8.13 4.00 16.22
C LEU A 110 7.89 5.23 15.35
N THR A 111 8.91 6.07 15.13
CA THR A 111 8.83 7.17 14.16
C THR A 111 8.60 6.62 12.76
N LEU A 112 9.43 5.69 12.29
CA LEU A 112 9.27 5.09 10.96
C LEU A 112 7.92 4.37 10.81
N TYR A 113 7.47 3.67 11.85
CA TYR A 113 6.19 2.98 11.88
C TYR A 113 4.99 3.94 11.72
N THR A 114 5.00 5.06 12.44
CA THR A 114 3.95 6.09 12.32
C THR A 114 4.05 6.85 11.01
N VAL A 115 5.26 7.18 10.53
CA VAL A 115 5.45 7.82 9.22
C VAL A 115 4.94 6.92 8.11
N LEU A 116 5.19 5.60 8.17
CA LEU A 116 4.67 4.64 7.20
C LEU A 116 3.13 4.68 7.17
N PHE A 117 2.46 4.64 8.32
CA PHE A 117 1.00 4.71 8.37
C PHE A 117 0.44 6.06 7.89
N ALA A 118 1.09 7.16 8.28
CA ALA A 118 0.71 8.49 7.80
C ALA A 118 0.83 8.60 6.28
N ALA A 119 1.94 8.12 5.71
CA ALA A 119 2.19 8.12 4.28
C ALA A 119 1.25 7.16 3.53
N LEU A 120 0.91 6.00 4.10
CA LEU A 120 -0.13 5.11 3.58
C LEU A 120 -1.47 5.85 3.39
N LEU A 121 -1.94 6.56 4.42
CA LEU A 121 -3.18 7.35 4.33
C LEU A 121 -3.07 8.51 3.33
N ALA A 122 -1.90 9.12 3.22
CA ALA A 122 -1.65 10.21 2.28
C ALA A 122 -1.67 9.73 0.83
N VAL A 123 -1.07 8.56 0.52
CA VAL A 123 -1.15 7.93 -0.81
C VAL A 123 -2.60 7.61 -1.17
N LEU A 124 -3.35 7.01 -0.24
CA LEU A 124 -4.76 6.66 -0.47
C LEU A 124 -5.66 7.88 -0.71
N THR A 125 -5.22 9.06 -0.28
CA THR A 125 -5.94 10.32 -0.52
C THR A 125 -5.32 11.17 -1.63
N ALA A 126 -4.19 10.81 -2.22
CA ALA A 126 -3.56 11.59 -3.28
C ALA A 126 -4.44 11.70 -4.54
N GLY A 127 -4.80 12.92 -4.94
CA GLY A 127 -5.71 13.21 -6.06
C GLY A 127 -5.01 13.58 -7.37
N ASP A 128 -3.74 13.96 -7.35
CA ASP A 128 -2.96 14.32 -8.55
C ASP A 128 -1.62 13.58 -8.59
N VAL A 129 -0.92 13.67 -9.72
CA VAL A 129 0.38 13.01 -9.92
C VAL A 129 1.41 13.44 -8.87
N LEU A 130 1.44 14.72 -8.49
CA LEU A 130 2.43 15.24 -7.55
C LEU A 130 2.20 14.70 -6.14
N SER A 131 0.97 14.80 -5.63
CA SER A 131 0.60 14.31 -4.31
C SER A 131 0.76 12.79 -4.24
N PHE A 132 0.46 12.07 -5.34
CA PHE A 132 0.61 10.61 -5.41
C PHE A 132 2.06 10.21 -5.27
N ILE A 133 2.94 10.75 -6.12
CA ILE A 133 4.36 10.36 -6.12
C ILE A 133 5.08 10.85 -4.87
N PHE A 134 4.80 12.08 -4.41
CA PHE A 134 5.41 12.61 -3.20
C PHE A 134 5.08 11.76 -1.97
N THR A 135 3.81 11.40 -1.79
CA THR A 135 3.39 10.57 -0.65
C THR A 135 3.82 9.11 -0.80
N TRP A 136 3.87 8.59 -2.03
CA TRP A 136 4.39 7.26 -2.35
C TRP A 136 5.86 7.13 -1.97
N GLU A 137 6.66 8.15 -2.24
CA GLU A 137 8.08 8.18 -1.89
C GLU A 137 8.31 8.24 -0.38
N ILE A 138 7.56 9.06 0.36
CA ILE A 138 7.60 9.05 1.83
C ILE A 138 7.26 7.65 2.37
N MET A 139 6.25 6.99 1.80
CA MET A 139 5.86 5.63 2.16
C MET A 139 6.97 4.61 1.86
N SER A 140 7.58 4.68 0.68
CA SER A 140 8.65 3.78 0.26
C SER A 140 9.91 3.94 1.11
N LEU A 141 10.32 5.17 1.42
CA LEU A 141 11.46 5.45 2.29
C LEU A 141 11.20 5.01 3.74
N ALA A 142 9.98 5.20 4.26
CA ALA A 142 9.63 4.73 5.60
C ALA A 142 9.65 3.20 5.70
N LEU A 143 9.11 2.51 4.69
CA LEU A 143 9.18 1.06 4.58
C LEU A 143 10.64 0.58 4.49
N TRP A 144 11.45 1.20 3.63
CA TRP A 144 12.86 0.84 3.50
C TRP A 144 13.64 1.09 4.80
N GLY A 145 13.35 2.17 5.52
CA GLY A 145 13.92 2.44 6.83
C GLY A 145 13.61 1.33 7.84
N LEU A 146 12.40 0.79 7.81
CA LEU A 146 12.03 -0.37 8.65
C LEU A 146 12.72 -1.65 8.20
N VAL A 147 12.80 -1.93 6.90
CA VAL A 147 13.57 -3.07 6.35
C VAL A 147 15.05 -2.98 6.74
N SER A 148 15.59 -1.77 6.75
CA SER A 148 16.98 -1.47 7.08
C SER A 148 17.25 -1.30 8.58
N PHE A 149 16.23 -1.51 9.42
CA PHE A 149 16.29 -1.18 10.84
C PHE A 149 17.35 -1.98 11.60
N ARG A 150 17.52 -3.27 11.27
CA ARG A 150 18.52 -4.18 11.85
C ARG A 150 19.45 -4.77 10.78
N ILE A 151 20.17 -3.90 10.07
CA ILE A 151 21.22 -4.35 9.15
C ILE A 151 22.36 -4.96 9.95
N GLU A 152 22.41 -6.29 9.95
CA GLU A 152 23.47 -7.09 10.56
C GLU A 152 23.86 -8.18 9.56
N GLY A 153 25.12 -8.15 9.13
CA GLY A 153 25.64 -9.09 8.13
C GLY A 153 25.33 -8.71 6.68
N GLU A 154 26.09 -9.31 5.77
CA GLU A 154 26.04 -9.00 4.34
C GLU A 154 24.68 -9.35 3.70
N GLN A 155 24.03 -10.43 4.14
CA GLN A 155 22.75 -10.85 3.59
C GLN A 155 21.64 -9.82 3.83
N ARG A 156 21.51 -9.29 5.05
CA ARG A 156 20.50 -8.25 5.37
C ARG A 156 20.80 -6.93 4.67
N TRP A 157 22.08 -6.60 4.49
CA TRP A 157 22.48 -5.44 3.69
C TRP A 157 22.04 -5.58 2.23
N ARG A 158 22.33 -6.72 1.59
CA ARG A 158 21.90 -7.00 0.20
C ARG A 158 20.38 -6.97 0.07
N ALA A 159 19.64 -7.51 1.04
CA ALA A 159 18.17 -7.46 1.07
C ALA A 159 17.61 -6.04 1.20
N SER A 160 18.23 -5.19 2.03
CA SER A 160 17.88 -3.76 2.12
C SER A 160 18.12 -3.03 0.80
N LEU A 161 19.28 -3.26 0.16
CA LEU A 161 19.61 -2.66 -1.13
C LEU A 161 18.68 -3.13 -2.26
N SER A 162 18.37 -4.42 -2.33
CA SER A 162 17.43 -4.94 -3.34
C SER A 162 16.04 -4.35 -3.13
N THR A 163 15.59 -4.22 -1.88
CA THR A 163 14.30 -3.62 -1.54
C THR A 163 14.18 -2.19 -2.07
N ILE A 164 15.16 -1.32 -1.78
CA ILE A 164 15.10 0.07 -2.26
C ILE A 164 15.29 0.14 -3.78
N ALA A 165 16.21 -0.65 -4.35
CA ALA A 165 16.47 -0.62 -5.80
C ALA A 165 15.23 -0.99 -6.62
N PHE A 166 14.52 -2.07 -6.24
CA PHE A 166 13.27 -2.43 -6.91
C PHE A 166 12.17 -1.39 -6.64
N SER A 167 12.03 -0.89 -5.40
CA SER A 167 11.03 0.12 -5.07
C SER A 167 11.21 1.40 -5.90
N GLU A 168 12.43 1.93 -5.99
CA GLU A 168 12.74 3.14 -6.76
C GLU A 168 12.61 2.92 -8.27
N ALA A 169 13.10 1.79 -8.79
CA ALA A 169 12.91 1.46 -10.19
C ALA A 169 11.41 1.38 -10.55
N GLY A 170 10.61 0.81 -9.65
CA GLY A 170 9.15 0.77 -9.74
C GLY A 170 8.53 2.16 -9.72
N THR A 171 8.88 3.02 -8.75
CA THR A 171 8.33 4.38 -8.70
C THR A 171 8.73 5.21 -9.90
N ILE A 172 9.98 5.13 -10.37
CA ILE A 172 10.44 5.87 -11.56
C ILE A 172 9.66 5.43 -12.80
N ALA A 173 9.45 4.12 -12.99
CA ALA A 173 8.62 3.61 -14.07
C ALA A 173 7.17 4.11 -13.94
N GLY A 174 6.57 3.98 -12.76
CA GLY A 174 5.20 4.43 -12.49
C GLY A 174 5.01 5.94 -12.69
N LEU A 175 5.98 6.75 -12.25
CA LEU A 175 6.02 8.20 -12.48
C LEU A 175 6.09 8.51 -13.97
N ALA A 176 6.97 7.84 -14.73
CA ALA A 176 7.06 8.04 -16.17
C ALA A 176 5.73 7.72 -16.87
N GLY A 177 5.08 6.62 -16.48
CA GLY A 177 3.74 6.26 -16.97
C GLY A 177 2.68 7.31 -16.63
N LEU A 178 2.63 7.77 -15.37
CA LEU A 178 1.72 8.83 -14.94
C LEU A 178 1.93 10.15 -15.69
N LEU A 179 3.18 10.55 -15.93
CA LEU A 179 3.48 11.77 -16.68
C LEU A 179 3.06 11.67 -18.15
N ILE A 180 3.24 10.51 -18.79
CA ILE A 180 2.77 10.24 -20.15
C ILE A 180 1.25 10.34 -20.22
N LEU A 181 0.55 9.72 -19.27
CA LEU A 181 -0.92 9.76 -19.18
C LEU A 181 -1.42 11.19 -18.90
N ALA A 182 -0.79 11.90 -17.96
CA ALA A 182 -1.12 13.28 -17.62
C ALA A 182 -0.94 14.24 -18.80
N ALA A 183 0.16 14.08 -19.56
CA ALA A 183 0.40 14.86 -20.77
C ALA A 183 -0.66 14.58 -21.84
N GLY A 184 -1.01 13.30 -22.05
CA GLY A 184 -2.07 12.92 -22.98
C GLY A 184 -3.46 13.42 -22.57
N ALA A 185 -3.76 13.41 -21.26
CA ALA A 185 -5.01 13.91 -20.71
C ALA A 185 -5.03 15.45 -20.61
N GLY A 186 -3.90 16.13 -20.70
CA GLY A 186 -3.77 17.57 -20.52
C GLY A 186 -4.00 18.04 -19.07
N SER A 187 -3.83 17.15 -18.09
CA SER A 187 -4.01 17.46 -16.66
C SER A 187 -3.25 16.47 -15.77
N PRO A 188 -2.63 16.91 -14.67
CA PRO A 188 -2.02 16.03 -13.67
C PRO A 188 -3.05 15.46 -12.67
N ASP A 189 -4.32 15.87 -12.72
CA ASP A 189 -5.37 15.34 -11.84
C ASP A 189 -5.72 13.91 -12.26
N LEU A 190 -5.61 12.96 -11.32
CA LEU A 190 -5.87 11.54 -11.57
C LEU A 190 -7.33 11.31 -12.00
N ALA A 191 -8.27 12.13 -11.51
CA ALA A 191 -9.67 12.05 -11.92
C ALA A 191 -9.85 12.44 -13.39
N VAL A 192 -9.12 13.44 -13.87
CA VAL A 192 -9.16 13.88 -15.27
C VAL A 192 -8.48 12.85 -16.18
N ILE A 193 -7.36 12.28 -15.74
CA ILE A 193 -6.68 11.17 -16.46
C ILE A 193 -7.65 9.98 -16.62
N ALA A 194 -8.34 9.59 -15.55
CA ALA A 194 -9.32 8.51 -15.59
C ALA A 194 -10.50 8.82 -16.53
N GLN A 195 -11.02 10.05 -16.51
CA GLN A 195 -12.12 10.46 -17.39
C GLN A 195 -11.74 10.48 -18.87
N ARG A 196 -10.51 10.88 -19.19
CA ARG A 196 -10.00 10.96 -20.58
C ARG A 196 -9.35 9.67 -21.06
N ALA A 197 -9.30 8.63 -20.22
CA ALA A 197 -8.61 7.37 -20.52
C ALA A 197 -9.03 6.77 -21.87
N GLY A 198 -10.33 6.79 -22.17
CA GLY A 198 -10.90 6.28 -23.43
C GLY A 198 -10.58 7.11 -24.67
N ASP A 199 -10.18 8.38 -24.51
CA ASP A 199 -9.84 9.30 -25.59
C ASP A 199 -8.33 9.35 -25.89
N LEU A 200 -7.50 8.78 -24.99
CA LEU A 200 -6.05 8.78 -25.17
C LEU A 200 -5.65 7.95 -26.41
N PRO A 201 -4.68 8.42 -27.22
CA PRO A 201 -4.12 7.62 -28.30
C PRO A 201 -3.64 6.25 -27.80
N PRO A 202 -3.83 5.14 -28.56
CA PRO A 202 -3.49 3.80 -28.10
C PRO A 202 -2.04 3.66 -27.60
N ALA A 203 -1.08 4.26 -28.30
CA ALA A 203 0.33 4.21 -27.89
C ALA A 203 0.59 4.86 -26.51
N ILE A 204 -0.05 6.00 -26.24
CA ILE A 204 0.05 6.71 -24.94
C ILE A 204 -0.60 5.86 -23.85
N ARG A 205 -1.79 5.32 -24.13
CA ARG A 205 -2.55 4.48 -23.19
C ARG A 205 -1.77 3.22 -22.79
N TRP A 206 -1.25 2.48 -23.78
CA TRP A 206 -0.48 1.26 -23.56
C TRP A 206 0.85 1.51 -22.86
N THR A 207 1.59 2.54 -23.27
CA THR A 207 2.87 2.88 -22.64
C THR A 207 2.66 3.32 -21.20
N GLY A 208 1.67 4.19 -20.97
CA GLY A 208 1.26 4.63 -19.63
C GLY A 208 0.90 3.43 -18.75
N PHE A 209 -0.07 2.62 -19.20
CA PHE A 209 -0.54 1.42 -18.50
C PHE A 209 0.58 0.45 -18.14
N LEU A 210 1.45 0.07 -19.07
CA LEU A 210 2.52 -0.91 -18.77
C LEU A 210 3.49 -0.39 -17.72
N LEU A 211 3.83 0.90 -17.79
CA LEU A 211 4.72 1.56 -16.85
C LEU A 211 4.09 1.70 -15.46
N THR A 212 2.82 2.11 -15.36
CA THR A 212 2.10 2.23 -14.09
C THR A 212 1.80 0.87 -13.47
N PHE A 213 1.31 -0.08 -14.28
CA PHE A 213 0.95 -1.42 -13.81
C PHE A 213 2.15 -2.18 -13.24
N TYR A 214 3.26 -2.27 -13.97
CA TYR A 214 4.44 -2.96 -13.46
C TYR A 214 5.24 -2.11 -12.47
N GLY A 215 5.26 -0.78 -12.64
CA GLY A 215 5.97 0.13 -11.74
C GLY A 215 5.41 0.11 -10.32
N PHE A 216 4.10 0.38 -10.17
CA PHE A 216 3.44 0.28 -8.87
C PHE A 216 3.17 -1.17 -8.45
N GLY A 217 3.10 -2.10 -9.41
CA GLY A 217 3.02 -3.54 -9.18
C GLY A 217 4.19 -4.12 -8.39
N VAL A 218 5.36 -3.47 -8.41
CA VAL A 218 6.50 -3.81 -7.52
C VAL A 218 6.04 -3.89 -6.06
N LYS A 219 5.20 -2.96 -5.60
CA LYS A 219 4.75 -2.89 -4.21
C LYS A 219 3.81 -4.03 -3.84
N THR A 220 2.96 -4.45 -4.77
CA THR A 220 2.04 -5.59 -4.58
C THR A 220 2.75 -6.94 -4.73
N GLY A 221 3.93 -6.97 -5.35
CA GLY A 221 4.67 -8.20 -5.57
C GLY A 221 4.08 -9.05 -6.69
N ILE A 222 3.66 -8.42 -7.79
CA ILE A 222 3.23 -9.15 -9.00
C ILE A 222 4.43 -9.69 -9.77
N ALA A 223 4.29 -10.85 -10.41
CA ALA A 223 5.31 -11.37 -11.31
C ALA A 223 5.45 -10.48 -12.57
N PRO A 224 6.66 -10.25 -13.11
CA PRO A 224 7.96 -10.76 -12.65
C PRO A 224 8.69 -9.81 -11.67
N VAL A 225 8.03 -8.75 -11.18
CA VAL A 225 8.65 -7.67 -10.39
C VAL A 225 8.66 -7.94 -8.88
N ASN A 226 8.37 -9.16 -8.46
CA ASN A 226 8.21 -9.59 -7.06
C ASN A 226 9.52 -10.09 -6.39
N LEU A 227 10.63 -10.08 -7.11
CA LEU A 227 11.89 -10.72 -6.69
C LEU A 227 12.48 -10.17 -5.39
N TRP A 228 12.22 -8.90 -5.06
CA TRP A 228 12.71 -8.27 -3.83
C TRP A 228 11.96 -8.70 -2.57
N MET A 229 10.73 -9.22 -2.73
CA MET A 229 9.75 -9.25 -1.64
C MET A 229 10.13 -10.23 -0.52
N ASN A 230 10.60 -11.43 -0.86
CA ASN A 230 11.03 -12.41 0.15
C ASN A 230 12.19 -11.89 1.00
N ASP A 231 13.23 -11.36 0.34
CA ASP A 231 14.41 -10.83 1.02
C ASP A 231 14.07 -9.61 1.88
N GLY A 232 13.26 -8.68 1.35
CA GLY A 232 12.83 -7.49 2.07
C GLY A 232 11.98 -7.82 3.31
N TYR A 233 11.04 -8.76 3.20
CA TYR A 233 10.22 -9.20 4.34
C TYR A 233 11.06 -9.91 5.40
N ALA A 234 11.98 -10.78 4.98
CA ALA A 234 12.88 -11.48 5.89
C ALA A 234 13.77 -10.49 6.67
N ALA A 235 14.26 -9.42 6.03
CA ALA A 235 15.09 -8.41 6.66
C ALA A 235 14.33 -7.47 7.61
N ALA A 236 13.04 -7.25 7.37
CA ALA A 236 12.21 -6.39 8.21
C ALA A 236 12.00 -6.95 9.63
N PRO A 237 11.91 -6.09 10.66
CA PRO A 237 11.51 -6.48 12.00
C PRO A 237 10.15 -7.22 11.98
N PRO A 238 10.00 -8.34 12.70
CA PRO A 238 8.77 -9.13 12.70
C PRO A 238 7.50 -8.31 12.95
N ALA A 239 7.53 -7.40 13.94
CA ALA A 239 6.41 -6.53 14.27
C ALA A 239 5.98 -5.58 13.13
N ALA A 240 6.84 -5.30 12.14
CA ALA A 240 6.51 -4.48 10.98
C ALA A 240 5.95 -5.30 9.80
N ARG A 241 6.30 -6.59 9.69
CA ARG A 241 5.87 -7.48 8.58
C ARG A 241 4.35 -7.58 8.47
N ALA A 242 3.65 -7.59 9.60
CA ALA A 242 2.18 -7.61 9.63
C ALA A 242 1.56 -6.36 8.98
N LEU A 243 2.10 -5.17 9.25
CA LEU A 243 1.64 -3.92 8.63
C LEU A 243 1.96 -3.91 7.12
N PHE A 244 3.12 -4.42 6.73
CA PHE A 244 3.51 -4.51 5.32
C PHE A 244 2.53 -5.39 4.54
N SER A 245 2.28 -6.60 5.05
CA SER A 245 1.43 -7.58 4.38
C SER A 245 -0.05 -7.22 4.40
N GLY A 246 -0.52 -6.63 5.50
CA GLY A 246 -1.95 -6.35 5.69
C GLY A 246 -2.39 -5.03 5.05
N ALA A 247 -1.50 -4.06 4.90
CA ALA A 247 -1.87 -2.73 4.41
C ALA A 247 -0.97 -2.22 3.28
N THR A 248 0.35 -2.32 3.42
CA THR A 248 1.26 -1.64 2.48
C THR A 248 1.24 -2.23 1.07
N ILE A 249 1.21 -3.55 0.93
CA ILE A 249 1.16 -4.20 -0.39
C ILE A 249 -0.16 -3.95 -1.14
N ASN A 250 -1.22 -3.55 -0.43
CA ASN A 250 -2.49 -3.19 -1.04
C ASN A 250 -2.39 -1.87 -1.83
N LEU A 251 -1.34 -1.05 -1.64
CA LEU A 251 -1.17 0.19 -2.39
C LEU A 251 -0.95 -0.02 -3.89
N GLY A 252 -0.31 -1.12 -4.31
CA GLY A 252 -0.19 -1.40 -5.75
C GLY A 252 -1.54 -1.83 -6.35
N VAL A 253 -2.41 -2.52 -5.59
CA VAL A 253 -3.80 -2.77 -6.00
C VAL A 253 -4.60 -1.47 -6.04
N PHE A 254 -4.38 -0.56 -5.09
CA PHE A 254 -4.98 0.77 -5.12
C PHE A 254 -4.59 1.57 -6.38
N ALA A 255 -3.30 1.53 -6.74
CA ALA A 255 -2.80 2.13 -7.98
C ALA A 255 -3.44 1.48 -9.22
N LEU A 256 -3.49 0.13 -9.25
CA LEU A 256 -4.16 -0.64 -10.30
C LEU A 256 -5.61 -0.21 -10.49
N TRP A 257 -6.35 0.01 -9.41
CA TRP A 257 -7.76 0.42 -9.52
C TRP A 257 -7.95 1.89 -9.87
N THR A 258 -7.06 2.77 -9.38
CA THR A 258 -7.21 4.22 -9.52
C THR A 258 -6.65 4.75 -10.83
N ILE A 259 -5.59 4.10 -11.35
CA ILE A 259 -4.84 4.56 -12.53
C ILE A 259 -5.04 3.60 -13.70
N ASP A 260 -4.78 2.31 -13.50
CA ASP A 260 -4.78 1.33 -14.60
C ASP A 260 -6.18 0.85 -15.00
N GLY A 261 -7.09 0.70 -14.03
CA GLY A 261 -8.48 0.26 -14.23
C GLY A 261 -9.24 1.14 -15.22
N PRO A 262 -9.23 2.47 -15.08
CA PRO A 262 -9.82 3.39 -16.06
C PRO A 262 -9.28 3.22 -17.48
N LEU A 263 -8.01 2.84 -17.65
CA LEU A 263 -7.44 2.55 -18.98
C LEU A 263 -7.94 1.19 -19.49
N ALA A 264 -7.92 0.18 -18.62
CA ALA A 264 -8.23 -1.21 -18.96
C ALA A 264 -9.70 -1.46 -19.31
N ILE A 265 -10.64 -0.69 -18.76
CA ILE A 265 -12.06 -0.78 -19.14
C ILE A 265 -12.34 -0.30 -20.57
N HIS A 266 -11.39 0.43 -21.19
CA HIS A 266 -11.47 0.86 -22.58
C HIS A 266 -10.59 0.02 -23.52
N GLU A 267 -9.80 -0.91 -22.99
CA GLU A 267 -8.94 -1.81 -23.77
C GLU A 267 -8.93 -3.23 -23.17
N PRO A 268 -9.74 -4.17 -23.69
CA PRO A 268 -9.92 -5.49 -23.08
C PRO A 268 -8.62 -6.28 -22.89
N TRP A 269 -7.64 -6.09 -23.78
CA TRP A 269 -6.34 -6.75 -23.69
C TRP A 269 -5.53 -6.32 -22.47
N MET A 270 -5.71 -5.09 -21.98
CA MET A 270 -5.09 -4.65 -20.72
C MET A 270 -5.69 -5.43 -19.55
N GLY A 271 -7.01 -5.57 -19.48
CA GLY A 271 -7.68 -6.38 -18.46
C GLY A 271 -7.24 -7.84 -18.49
N LEU A 272 -7.11 -8.43 -19.67
CA LEU A 272 -6.57 -9.79 -19.85
C LEU A 272 -5.11 -9.91 -19.40
N LEU A 273 -4.27 -8.91 -19.67
CA LEU A 273 -2.89 -8.88 -19.21
C LEU A 273 -2.81 -8.85 -17.68
N VAL A 274 -3.63 -8.01 -17.03
CA VAL A 274 -3.75 -7.96 -15.56
C VAL A 274 -4.20 -9.31 -15.02
N LEU A 275 -5.22 -9.93 -15.66
CA LEU A 275 -5.74 -11.24 -15.27
C LEU A 275 -4.66 -12.31 -15.31
N VAL A 276 -3.95 -12.44 -16.44
CA VAL A 276 -2.89 -13.44 -16.62
C VAL A 276 -1.74 -13.18 -15.67
N THR A 277 -1.32 -11.93 -15.49
CA THR A 277 -0.26 -11.57 -14.54
C THR A 277 -0.64 -11.94 -13.12
N GLY A 278 -1.86 -11.65 -12.69
CA GLY A 278 -2.38 -12.05 -11.38
C GLY A 278 -2.45 -13.57 -11.21
N ALA A 279 -2.95 -14.30 -12.21
CA ALA A 279 -3.05 -15.75 -12.16
C ALA A 279 -1.68 -16.44 -12.09
N VAL A 280 -0.70 -15.96 -12.86
CA VAL A 280 0.69 -16.44 -12.80
C VAL A 280 1.31 -16.11 -11.44
N THR A 281 1.09 -14.91 -10.92
CA THR A 281 1.55 -14.51 -9.58
C THR A 281 0.96 -15.43 -8.49
N ALA A 282 -0.34 -15.71 -8.57
CA ALA A 282 -1.04 -16.61 -7.65
C ALA A 282 -0.44 -18.02 -7.68
N LEU A 283 -0.27 -18.56 -8.88
CA LEU A 283 0.29 -19.90 -9.08
C LEU A 283 1.73 -20.01 -8.57
N LEU A 284 2.59 -19.03 -8.89
CA LEU A 284 3.97 -19.02 -8.42
C LEU A 284 4.03 -18.88 -6.89
N GLY A 285 3.22 -18.01 -6.31
CA GLY A 285 3.15 -17.80 -4.86
C GLY A 285 2.78 -19.07 -4.11
N ILE A 286 1.74 -19.81 -4.53
CA ILE A 286 1.36 -21.05 -3.85
C ILE A 286 2.43 -22.15 -4.03
N LEU A 287 3.01 -22.26 -5.22
CA LEU A 287 4.08 -23.24 -5.47
C LEU A 287 5.29 -22.98 -4.56
N TYR A 288 5.77 -21.73 -4.47
CA TYR A 288 6.88 -21.41 -3.58
C TYR A 288 6.51 -21.48 -2.09
N ALA A 289 5.27 -21.20 -1.71
CA ALA A 289 4.80 -21.38 -0.34
C ALA A 289 4.86 -22.85 0.10
N THR A 290 4.52 -23.81 -0.78
CA THR A 290 4.63 -25.25 -0.47
C THR A 290 6.07 -25.74 -0.31
N LEU A 291 7.05 -25.02 -0.88
CA LEU A 291 8.47 -25.31 -0.78
C LEU A 291 9.16 -24.58 0.38
N ALA A 292 8.46 -23.66 1.05
CA ALA A 292 9.00 -22.88 2.15
C ALA A 292 9.30 -23.77 3.36
N ARG A 293 10.45 -23.55 4.00
CA ARG A 293 10.90 -24.31 5.18
C ARG A 293 10.72 -23.57 6.49
N ASP A 294 10.39 -22.28 6.44
CA ASP A 294 10.17 -21.41 7.58
C ASP A 294 8.84 -20.65 7.43
N ILE A 295 8.24 -20.30 8.57
CA ILE A 295 6.92 -19.66 8.62
C ILE A 295 6.95 -18.28 7.96
N GLY A 296 8.05 -17.52 8.14
CA GLY A 296 8.18 -16.18 7.57
C GLY A 296 8.09 -16.19 6.05
N ARG A 297 8.86 -17.07 5.39
CA ARG A 297 8.81 -17.25 3.94
C ARG A 297 7.47 -17.80 3.48
N LEU A 298 6.91 -18.80 4.18
CA LEU A 298 5.59 -19.33 3.85
C LEU A 298 4.53 -18.23 3.83
N LEU A 299 4.54 -17.34 4.84
CA LEU A 299 3.60 -16.23 4.93
C LEU A 299 3.82 -15.19 3.83
N THR A 300 5.06 -14.87 3.49
CA THR A 300 5.35 -13.94 2.37
C THR A 300 4.91 -14.50 1.02
N GLU A 301 5.23 -15.76 0.72
CA GLU A 301 4.86 -16.41 -0.56
C GLU A 301 3.34 -16.57 -0.68
N SER A 302 2.68 -16.95 0.40
CA SER A 302 1.22 -17.01 0.42
C SER A 302 0.57 -15.60 0.40
N SER A 303 1.29 -14.54 0.79
CA SER A 303 0.82 -13.17 0.56
C SER A 303 0.93 -12.76 -0.91
N ILE A 304 2.01 -13.14 -1.60
CA ILE A 304 2.16 -12.97 -3.06
C ILE A 304 1.02 -13.70 -3.77
N GLU A 305 0.70 -14.93 -3.34
CA GLU A 305 -0.41 -15.70 -3.92
C GLU A 305 -1.76 -14.97 -3.80
N ASN A 306 -2.15 -14.59 -2.59
CA ASN A 306 -3.43 -13.94 -2.33
C ASN A 306 -3.56 -12.62 -3.09
N LEU A 307 -2.49 -11.81 -3.18
CA LEU A 307 -2.50 -10.60 -3.99
C LEU A 307 -2.57 -10.91 -5.49
N GLY A 308 -1.96 -12.00 -5.95
CA GLY A 308 -2.15 -12.52 -7.30
C GLY A 308 -3.61 -12.82 -7.62
N ILE A 309 -4.36 -13.40 -6.67
CA ILE A 309 -5.82 -13.65 -6.81
C ILE A 309 -6.58 -12.32 -6.92
N VAL A 310 -6.25 -11.32 -6.09
CA VAL A 310 -6.88 -9.99 -6.15
C VAL A 310 -6.62 -9.30 -7.50
N VAL A 311 -5.38 -9.36 -7.99
CA VAL A 311 -4.98 -8.80 -9.29
C VAL A 311 -5.70 -9.55 -10.42
N ALA A 312 -5.78 -10.88 -10.34
CA ALA A 312 -6.49 -11.69 -11.33
C ALA A 312 -7.98 -11.31 -11.40
N ALA A 313 -8.65 -11.22 -10.25
CA ALA A 313 -10.04 -10.81 -10.15
C ALA A 313 -10.26 -9.38 -10.69
N SER A 314 -9.31 -8.48 -10.42
CA SER A 314 -9.33 -7.11 -10.95
C SER A 314 -9.24 -7.09 -12.48
N GLY A 315 -8.31 -7.87 -13.05
CA GLY A 315 -8.14 -8.00 -14.49
C GLY A 315 -9.36 -8.61 -15.19
N ALA A 316 -9.94 -9.67 -14.62
CA ALA A 316 -11.21 -10.24 -15.10
C ALA A 316 -12.32 -9.19 -15.05
N GLY A 317 -12.40 -8.43 -13.95
CA GLY A 317 -13.31 -7.31 -13.78
C GLY A 317 -13.23 -6.29 -14.90
N PHE A 318 -12.03 -5.75 -15.15
CA PHE A 318 -11.79 -4.77 -16.20
C PHE A 318 -12.09 -5.34 -17.59
N ALA A 319 -11.68 -6.57 -17.88
CA ALA A 319 -11.96 -7.24 -19.15
C ALA A 319 -13.46 -7.40 -19.39
N PHE A 320 -14.23 -7.87 -18.40
CA PHE A 320 -15.68 -7.99 -18.53
C PHE A 320 -16.36 -6.64 -18.79
N VAL A 321 -15.96 -5.58 -18.10
CA VAL A 321 -16.48 -4.23 -18.36
C VAL A 321 -16.17 -3.81 -19.79
N ALA A 322 -14.93 -4.00 -20.24
CA ALA A 322 -14.48 -3.63 -21.58
C ALA A 322 -15.21 -4.41 -22.70
N TYR A 323 -15.61 -5.65 -22.43
CA TYR A 323 -16.44 -6.47 -23.34
C TYR A 323 -17.95 -6.17 -23.25
N GLY A 324 -18.37 -5.16 -22.48
CA GLY A 324 -19.79 -4.80 -22.37
C GLY A 324 -20.60 -5.65 -21.39
N HIS A 325 -19.93 -6.34 -20.45
CA HIS A 325 -20.55 -7.14 -19.40
C HIS A 325 -20.32 -6.53 -18.00
N PRO A 326 -20.84 -5.31 -17.71
CA PRO A 326 -20.51 -4.58 -16.49
C PRO A 326 -20.97 -5.27 -15.20
N VAL A 327 -22.03 -6.08 -15.25
CA VAL A 327 -22.50 -6.86 -14.07
C VAL A 327 -21.49 -7.94 -13.70
N LEU A 328 -20.97 -8.69 -14.67
CA LEU A 328 -19.92 -9.69 -14.45
C LEU A 328 -18.62 -9.01 -13.99
N GLY A 329 -18.31 -7.86 -14.59
CA GLY A 329 -17.18 -7.03 -14.19
C GLY A 329 -17.27 -6.61 -12.72
N ALA A 330 -18.43 -6.08 -12.30
CA ALA A 330 -18.67 -5.69 -10.92
C ALA A 330 -18.56 -6.88 -9.94
N ILE A 331 -19.08 -8.05 -10.29
CA ILE A 331 -18.96 -9.26 -9.46
C ILE A 331 -17.50 -9.64 -9.26
N ALA A 332 -16.70 -9.68 -10.34
CA ALA A 332 -15.27 -10.00 -10.26
C ALA A 332 -14.48 -8.96 -9.44
N LEU A 333 -14.76 -7.67 -9.65
CA LEU A 333 -14.16 -6.57 -8.89
C LEU A 333 -14.49 -6.64 -7.39
N VAL A 334 -15.76 -6.89 -7.03
CA VAL A 334 -16.19 -7.08 -5.64
C VAL A 334 -15.55 -8.32 -5.02
N ALA A 335 -15.47 -9.43 -5.76
CA ALA A 335 -14.80 -10.64 -5.30
C ALA A 335 -13.31 -10.38 -5.00
N GLY A 336 -12.63 -9.61 -5.85
CA GLY A 336 -11.23 -9.18 -5.63
C GLY A 336 -11.07 -8.34 -4.36
N LEU A 337 -11.90 -7.30 -4.17
CA LEU A 337 -11.84 -6.47 -2.97
C LEU A 337 -12.19 -7.25 -1.70
N TYR A 338 -13.19 -8.13 -1.76
CA TYR A 338 -13.56 -9.00 -0.64
C TYR A 338 -12.42 -9.95 -0.26
N HIS A 339 -11.76 -10.55 -1.25
CA HIS A 339 -10.58 -11.39 -1.02
C HIS A 339 -9.42 -10.59 -0.41
N MET A 340 -9.18 -9.35 -0.87
CA MET A 340 -8.16 -8.47 -0.30
C MET A 340 -8.44 -8.09 1.16
N LEU A 341 -9.70 -7.81 1.51
CA LEU A 341 -10.12 -7.57 2.90
C LEU A 341 -9.82 -8.79 3.77
N ASN A 342 -10.20 -9.99 3.30
CA ASN A 342 -9.92 -11.24 3.99
C ASN A 342 -8.42 -11.47 4.17
N HIS A 343 -7.63 -11.36 3.09
CA HIS A 343 -6.16 -11.43 3.15
C HIS A 343 -5.61 -10.48 4.21
N SER A 344 -6.06 -9.21 4.20
CA SER A 344 -5.55 -8.20 5.11
C SER A 344 -5.82 -8.57 6.57
N ALA A 345 -7.01 -9.08 6.88
CA ALA A 345 -7.34 -9.57 8.21
C ALA A 345 -6.52 -10.82 8.60
N PHE A 346 -6.52 -11.86 7.76
CA PHE A 346 -5.87 -13.13 8.05
C PHE A 346 -4.34 -12.99 8.13
N LYS A 347 -3.70 -12.33 7.16
CA LYS A 347 -2.24 -12.16 7.15
C LYS A 347 -1.76 -11.32 8.32
N THR A 348 -2.49 -10.25 8.68
CA THR A 348 -2.14 -9.45 9.85
C THR A 348 -2.07 -10.32 11.10
N LEU A 349 -3.09 -11.15 11.33
CA LEU A 349 -3.13 -12.05 12.48
C LEU A 349 -2.06 -13.15 12.41
N LEU A 350 -1.82 -13.73 11.23
CA LEU A 350 -0.81 -14.77 11.03
C LEU A 350 0.61 -14.26 11.27
N PHE A 351 0.96 -13.07 10.75
CA PHE A 351 2.27 -12.46 11.00
C PHE A 351 2.45 -12.08 12.48
N LEU A 352 1.40 -11.59 13.14
CA LEU A 352 1.44 -11.32 14.59
C LEU A 352 1.62 -12.62 15.40
N GLY A 353 0.94 -13.70 15.00
CA GLY A 353 1.08 -15.01 15.62
C GLY A 353 2.48 -15.61 15.41
N ALA A 354 3.02 -15.51 14.20
CA ALA A 354 4.37 -15.93 13.88
C ALA A 354 5.42 -15.16 14.70
N ASP A 355 5.29 -13.83 14.81
CA ASP A 355 6.14 -13.01 15.69
C ASP A 355 6.05 -13.45 17.16
N GLY A 356 4.85 -13.75 17.66
CA GLY A 356 4.67 -14.28 19.01
C GLY A 356 5.40 -15.61 19.26
N ILE A 357 5.43 -16.51 18.28
CA ILE A 357 6.16 -17.78 18.35
C ILE A 357 7.67 -17.54 18.27
N GLU A 358 8.14 -16.74 17.31
CA GLU A 358 9.57 -16.38 17.14
C GLU A 358 10.16 -15.73 18.42
N GLN A 359 9.35 -15.05 19.22
CA GLN A 359 9.78 -14.45 20.49
C GLN A 359 9.90 -15.44 21.65
N THR A 360 9.34 -16.64 21.54
CA THR A 360 9.24 -17.63 22.62
C THR A 360 10.04 -18.92 22.37
N THR A 361 10.63 -19.07 21.18
CA THR A 361 11.45 -20.22 20.77
C THR A 361 12.86 -19.78 20.43
#